data_AF-A0A427SYJ8-F1
#
_entry.id   AF-A0A427SYJ8-F1
#
_cell.length_a   1.000
_cell.length_b   1.000
_cell.length_c   1.000
_cell.angle_alpha   90.00
_cell.angle_beta   90.00
_cell.angle_gamma   90.00
#
_symmetry.space_group_name_H-M   'P 1'
#
loop_
_entity.id
_entity.type
_entity.pdbx_description
1 polymer ?
#
loop_
_entity_poly.entity_id
_entity_poly.type
_entity_poly.pdbx_seq_one_letter_code
_entity_poly.pdbx_strand_id
1 'polypeptide(L)'
;MDIKAFFRKACPGCGTTVDKKHARTCDVARCMKTGLQRSGCTAGHRCGHDRWDGYWPGWQDCLILDLTTDTGFPDLNRLYTEATWDPSSRRWRIPER
;
A
#
# COMPACT_ATOMS: atom_id res chain seq x y z
N MET A 1 -1.76 16.24 -10.53
CA MET A 1 -0.46 15.60 -10.23
C MET A 1 -0.31 14.37 -11.13
N ASP A 2 0.83 14.17 -11.79
CA ASP A 2 1.07 12.93 -12.56
C ASP A 2 1.72 11.89 -11.65
N ILE A 3 0.95 10.90 -11.19
CA ILE A 3 1.45 9.81 -10.34
C ILE A 3 2.60 9.04 -10.99
N LYS A 4 2.68 9.03 -12.33
CA LYS A 4 3.77 8.36 -13.06
C LYS A 4 5.15 8.92 -12.68
N ALA A 5 5.24 10.19 -12.25
CA ALA A 5 6.49 10.77 -11.77
C ALA A 5 7.07 10.05 -10.54
N PHE A 6 6.23 9.33 -9.79
CA PHE A 6 6.61 8.62 -8.57
C PHE A 6 6.69 7.10 -8.76
N PHE A 7 6.40 6.62 -9.97
CA PHE A 7 6.56 5.21 -10.30
C PHE A 7 8.03 4.79 -10.20
N ARG A 8 8.29 3.68 -9.50
CA ARG A 8 9.62 3.08 -9.39
C ARG A 8 9.58 1.64 -9.87
N LYS A 9 10.43 1.32 -10.85
CA LYS A 9 10.55 -0.04 -11.42
C LYS A 9 10.93 -1.10 -10.37
N ALA A 10 11.63 -0.69 -9.32
CA ALA A 10 12.09 -1.57 -8.24
C ALA A 10 11.73 -1.01 -6.87
N CYS A 11 11.40 -1.92 -5.95
CA CYS A 11 11.11 -1.61 -4.57
C CYS A 11 12.34 -0.99 -3.89
N PRO A 12 12.19 0.14 -3.16
CA PRO A 12 13.33 0.81 -2.53
C PRO A 12 13.93 0.01 -1.37
N GLY A 13 13.10 -0.75 -0.64
CA GLY A 13 13.54 -1.49 0.55
C GLY A 13 14.13 -2.87 0.25
N CYS A 14 13.74 -3.53 -0.85
CA CYS A 14 14.24 -4.88 -1.16
C CYS A 14 14.67 -5.12 -2.61
N GLY A 15 14.59 -4.12 -3.49
CA GLY A 15 15.03 -4.20 -4.88
C GLY A 15 14.16 -5.05 -5.82
N THR A 16 13.08 -5.67 -5.33
CA THR A 16 12.20 -6.48 -6.18
C THR A 16 11.55 -5.63 -7.27
N THR A 17 11.41 -6.16 -8.48
CA THR A 17 10.79 -5.44 -9.61
C THR A 17 9.27 -5.48 -9.55
N VAL A 18 8.61 -4.67 -10.36
CA VAL A 18 7.13 -4.70 -10.49
C VAL A 18 6.63 -6.12 -10.78
N ASP A 19 5.49 -6.46 -10.20
CA ASP A 19 4.80 -7.75 -10.19
C ASP A 19 5.54 -8.91 -9.50
N LYS A 20 6.73 -8.66 -8.96
CA LYS A 20 7.48 -9.65 -8.17
C LYS A 20 7.19 -9.50 -6.69
N LYS A 21 7.28 -10.62 -5.96
CA LYS A 21 7.04 -10.68 -4.52
C LYS A 21 8.14 -9.90 -3.79
N HIS A 22 7.76 -9.20 -2.72
CA HIS A 22 8.74 -8.62 -1.80
C HIS A 22 9.51 -9.68 -1.03
N ALA A 23 10.80 -9.42 -0.77
CA ALA A 23 11.60 -10.19 0.19
C ALA A 23 10.94 -10.21 1.57
N ARG A 24 11.05 -11.33 2.32
CA ARG A 24 10.31 -11.53 3.58
C ARG A 24 10.48 -10.39 4.59
N THR A 25 11.68 -9.83 4.67
CA THR A 25 12.08 -8.76 5.61
C THR A 25 11.82 -7.34 5.10
N CYS A 26 11.22 -7.19 3.91
CA CYS A 26 10.93 -5.86 3.36
C CYS A 26 9.87 -5.12 4.19
N ASP A 27 10.25 -3.93 4.62
CA ASP A 27 9.44 -2.94 5.36
C ASP A 27 8.40 -2.22 4.49
N VAL A 28 8.58 -2.23 3.17
CA VAL A 28 7.58 -1.71 2.22
C VAL A 28 6.41 -2.68 2.10
N ALA A 29 6.68 -3.98 2.20
CA ALA A 29 5.70 -5.02 1.95
C ALA A 29 4.50 -4.93 2.90
N ARG A 30 3.30 -5.12 2.35
CA ARG A 30 2.03 -5.11 3.09
C ARG A 30 1.56 -6.51 3.45
N CYS A 31 0.87 -6.58 4.57
CA CYS A 31 0.15 -7.76 4.98
C CYS A 31 -1.17 -7.83 4.21
N MET A 32 -1.41 -8.93 3.47
CA MET A 32 -2.63 -9.10 2.68
C MET A 32 -3.90 -9.23 3.55
N LYS A 33 -3.77 -9.46 4.86
CA LYS A 33 -4.90 -9.60 5.79
C LYS A 33 -5.25 -8.30 6.51
N THR A 34 -4.27 -7.43 6.77
CA THR A 34 -4.49 -6.21 7.55
C THR A 34 -4.22 -4.92 6.76
N GLY A 35 -3.58 -5.00 5.59
CA GLY A 35 -3.16 -3.84 4.80
C GLY A 35 -1.95 -3.10 5.37
N LEU A 36 -1.59 -3.37 6.63
CA LEU A 36 -0.46 -2.75 7.33
C LEU A 36 0.88 -3.36 6.92
N GLN A 37 1.98 -2.75 7.37
CA GLN A 37 3.33 -3.25 7.13
C GLN A 37 3.47 -4.71 7.59
N ARG A 38 4.01 -5.56 6.70
CA ARG A 38 4.18 -6.99 6.97
C ARG A 38 5.22 -7.28 8.04
N SER A 39 6.36 -6.58 8.02
CA SER A 39 7.43 -6.77 9.01
C SER A 39 6.98 -6.42 10.44
N GLY A 40 6.04 -5.48 10.60
CA GLY A 40 5.44 -5.13 11.89
C GLY A 40 4.18 -5.93 12.25
N CYS A 41 3.77 -6.90 11.44
CA CYS A 41 2.55 -7.67 11.70
C CYS A 41 2.81 -8.77 12.76
N THR A 42 2.21 -8.61 13.94
CA THR A 42 2.30 -9.56 15.07
C THR A 42 1.11 -10.50 15.18
N ALA A 43 0.15 -10.41 14.26
CA ALA A 43 -1.06 -11.21 14.30
C ALA A 43 -0.79 -12.68 13.87
N GLY A 44 -1.50 -13.62 14.49
CA GLY A 44 -1.29 -15.07 14.35
C GLY A 44 -1.76 -15.68 13.02
N HIS A 45 -1.35 -15.11 11.89
CA HIS A 45 -1.73 -15.60 10.56
C HIS A 45 -0.61 -15.46 9.53
N ARG A 46 -0.76 -16.16 8.41
CA ARG A 46 0.13 -15.97 7.25
C ARG A 46 -0.23 -14.65 6.57
N CYS A 47 0.70 -13.70 6.55
CA CYS A 47 0.51 -12.38 5.94
C CYS A 47 0.30 -12.41 4.42
N GLY A 48 0.66 -13.50 3.75
CA GLY A 48 0.59 -13.61 2.29
C GLY A 48 1.80 -12.99 1.57
N HIS A 49 1.67 -12.84 0.26
CA HIS A 49 2.75 -12.41 -0.63
C HIS A 49 2.39 -11.11 -1.35
N ASP A 50 2.75 -10.01 -0.73
CA ASP A 50 2.70 -8.71 -1.39
C ASP A 50 3.61 -8.66 -2.61
N ARG A 51 3.16 -7.96 -3.64
CA ARG A 51 3.89 -7.74 -4.89
C ARG A 51 4.08 -6.26 -5.11
N TRP A 52 5.26 -5.89 -5.58
CA TRP A 52 5.56 -4.50 -5.89
C TRP A 52 4.73 -4.06 -7.09
N ASP A 53 3.90 -3.03 -6.93
CA ASP A 53 3.06 -2.46 -7.99
C ASP A 53 3.70 -1.23 -8.67
N GLY A 54 4.84 -0.78 -8.14
CA GLY A 54 5.57 0.39 -8.63
C GLY A 54 5.42 1.64 -7.78
N TYR A 55 4.54 1.64 -6.78
CA TYR A 55 4.24 2.81 -5.95
C TYR A 55 4.42 2.51 -4.47
N TRP A 56 4.65 3.55 -3.68
CA TRP A 56 4.65 3.40 -2.24
C TRP A 56 3.26 2.92 -1.76
N PRO A 57 3.21 2.06 -0.72
CA PRO A 57 1.95 1.51 -0.24
C PRO A 57 0.92 2.58 0.10
N GLY A 58 -0.33 2.39 -0.34
CA GLY A 58 -1.43 3.32 -0.15
C GLY A 58 -1.52 4.45 -1.19
N TRP A 59 -0.48 4.70 -1.99
CA TRP A 59 -0.51 5.80 -2.96
C TRP A 59 -1.58 5.65 -4.02
N GLN A 60 -1.70 4.46 -4.61
CA GLN A 60 -2.74 4.21 -5.60
C GLN A 60 -4.14 4.25 -4.97
N ASP A 61 -4.28 3.76 -3.74
CA ASP A 61 -5.57 3.75 -3.04
C ASP A 61 -6.02 5.18 -2.71
N CYS A 62 -5.10 6.06 -2.30
CA CYS A 62 -5.39 7.49 -2.13
C CYS A 62 -5.94 8.12 -3.41
N LEU A 63 -5.38 7.81 -4.58
CA LEU A 63 -5.91 8.34 -5.84
C LEU A 63 -7.29 7.78 -6.18
N ILE A 64 -7.51 6.48 -5.98
CA ILE A 64 -8.79 5.83 -6.26
C ILE A 64 -9.89 6.39 -5.35
N LEU A 65 -9.54 6.71 -4.09
CA LEU A 65 -10.46 7.23 -3.07
C LEU A 65 -10.55 8.76 -3.03
N ASP A 66 -9.84 9.46 -3.93
CA ASP A 66 -9.74 10.92 -3.96
C ASP A 66 -9.30 11.52 -2.60
N LEU A 67 -8.30 10.88 -1.99
CA LEU A 67 -7.63 11.33 -0.77
C LEU A 67 -6.34 12.06 -1.14
N THR A 68 -6.45 13.37 -1.32
CA THR A 68 -5.31 14.25 -1.57
C THR A 68 -5.23 15.37 -0.52
N THR A 69 -4.01 15.79 -0.20
CA THR A 69 -3.75 16.96 0.64
C THR A 69 -4.02 18.25 -0.14
N ASP A 70 -4.07 19.39 0.56
CA ASP A 70 -4.21 20.72 -0.09
C ASP A 70 -3.06 21.04 -1.07
N THR A 71 -1.92 20.39 -0.88
CA THR A 71 -0.74 20.47 -1.77
C THR A 71 -0.79 19.46 -2.93
N GLY A 72 -1.86 18.68 -3.03
CA GLY A 72 -2.14 17.72 -4.09
C GLY A 72 -1.46 16.36 -3.96
N PHE A 73 -0.81 16.06 -2.83
CA PHE A 73 -0.14 14.77 -2.60
C PHE A 73 -1.11 13.72 -2.05
N PRO A 74 -0.85 12.41 -2.27
CA PRO A 74 -1.61 11.35 -1.61
C PRO A 74 -1.67 11.53 -0.09
N ASP A 75 -2.87 11.64 0.47
CA ASP A 75 -3.05 11.79 1.92
C ASP A 75 -3.07 10.41 2.60
N LEU A 76 -1.87 9.88 2.86
CA LEU A 76 -1.70 8.59 3.52
C LEU A 76 -2.18 8.60 4.98
N ASN A 77 -2.14 9.76 5.65
CA ASN A 77 -2.64 9.86 7.02
C ASN A 77 -4.14 9.59 7.01
N ARG A 78 -4.89 10.33 6.18
CA ARG A 78 -6.33 10.12 6.03
C ARG A 78 -6.67 8.71 5.56
N LEU A 79 -5.90 8.15 4.62
CA LEU A 79 -6.09 6.76 4.19
C LEU A 79 -6.04 5.79 5.39
N TYR A 80 -4.98 5.86 6.19
CA TYR A 80 -4.79 4.91 7.29
C TYR A 80 -5.67 5.20 8.52
N THR A 81 -6.25 6.40 8.65
CA THR A 81 -7.16 6.75 9.75
C THR A 81 -8.64 6.61 9.40
N GLU A 82 -9.03 6.87 8.15
CA GLU A 82 -10.43 6.93 7.72
C GLU A 82 -10.86 5.69 6.92
N ALA A 83 -9.94 5.00 6.23
CA ALA A 83 -10.28 3.83 5.44
C ALA A 83 -10.11 2.50 6.21
N THR A 84 -10.93 1.52 5.86
CA THR A 84 -10.83 0.14 6.32
C THR A 84 -10.20 -0.73 5.24
N TRP A 85 -9.28 -1.61 5.63
CA TRP A 85 -8.72 -2.61 4.72
C TRP A 85 -9.73 -3.72 4.43
N ASP A 86 -10.00 -3.97 3.14
CA ASP A 86 -10.74 -5.15 2.70
C ASP A 86 -9.77 -6.25 2.24
N PRO A 87 -9.60 -7.34 3.03
CA PRO A 87 -8.68 -8.42 2.70
C PRO A 87 -9.14 -9.29 1.52
N SER A 88 -10.40 -9.20 1.08
CA SER A 88 -10.90 -9.97 -0.06
C SER A 88 -10.44 -9.33 -1.38
N SER A 89 -10.60 -8.01 -1.52
CA SER A 89 -10.15 -7.26 -2.69
C SER A 89 -8.69 -6.77 -2.59
N ARG A 90 -8.10 -6.82 -1.39
CA ARG A 90 -6.76 -6.28 -1.09
C ARG A 90 -6.65 -4.80 -1.41
N ARG A 91 -7.66 -4.04 -0.98
CA ARG A 91 -7.79 -2.60 -1.20
C ARG A 91 -8.28 -1.91 0.07
N TRP A 92 -7.90 -0.66 0.25
CA TRP A 92 -8.51 0.22 1.23
C TRP A 92 -9.88 0.68 0.73
N ARG A 93 -10.84 0.85 1.64
CA ARG A 93 -12.19 1.32 1.36
C ARG A 93 -12.64 2.29 2.44
N ILE A 94 -13.27 3.39 2.05
CA ILE A 94 -13.98 4.24 3.01
C ILE A 94 -15.40 3.67 3.16
N PRO A 95 -15.86 3.35 4.38
CA PRO A 95 -17.26 3.03 4.60
C PRO A 95 -18.09 4.28 4.26
N GLU A 96 -18.99 4.15 3.29
CA GLU A 96 -19.91 5.20 2.83
C GLU A 96 -19.24 6.43 2.18
N ARG A 97 -18.94 6.30 0.88
CA ARG A 97 -19.14 7.35 -0.12
C ARG A 97 -20.00 6.81 -1.24
#